data_AF-A0AB37MVC4-F1
#
_entry.id   AF-A0AB37MVC4-F1
#
_cell.length_a   1.000
_cell.length_b   1.000
_cell.length_c   1.000
_cell.angle_alpha   90.00
_cell.angle_beta   90.00
_cell.angle_gamma   90.00
#
_symmetry.space_group_name_H-M   'P 1'
#
loop_
_entity.id
_entity.type
_entity.pdbx_description
1 polymer ?
#
loop_
_entity_poly.entity_id
_entity_poly.type
_entity_poly.pdbx_seq_one_letter_code
_entity_poly.pdbx_strand_id
1 'polypeptide(L)'
;MIYAGYTPKKSSDEQYTPAYAVAPIIKYIPENKIVWCPFDTEHSEYVLALKAAGIRVVHSHILTGEDFFVYEPEEWDLIVSNPPFSIKQKVVERCLALGKPFALLLSNLWLNSSAPVHLFREKEMQMLLFDKRIQFTEKNAAYFGSSYFCWEVLPRQIVFENLNRSKYEESRMADDMRKLIKPLMNGHE
;
A
#
# COMPACT_ATOMS: atom_id res chain seq x y z
N MET A 1 -8.15 -12.13 17.29
CA MET A 1 -8.57 -10.90 18.00
C MET A 1 -8.31 -9.74 17.06
N ILE A 2 -9.38 -9.16 16.52
CA ILE A 2 -9.38 -7.83 15.89
C ILE A 2 -8.75 -6.89 16.93
N TYR A 3 -7.71 -6.15 16.57
CA TYR A 3 -6.91 -5.34 17.49
C TYR A 3 -7.72 -4.73 18.64
N ALA A 4 -7.27 -4.94 19.88
CA ALA A 4 -7.72 -4.19 21.04
C ALA A 4 -7.43 -2.70 20.78
N GLY A 5 -8.41 -1.99 20.23
CA GLY A 5 -8.28 -0.60 19.78
C GLY A 5 -8.82 -0.30 18.38
N TYR A 6 -9.25 -1.29 17.58
CA TYR A 6 -9.93 -1.00 16.31
C TYR A 6 -11.34 -0.45 16.58
N THR A 7 -11.41 0.86 16.73
CA THR A 7 -12.63 1.63 16.51
C THR A 7 -12.61 2.05 15.04
N PRO A 8 -13.66 1.76 14.24
CA PRO A 8 -13.74 2.27 12.88
C PRO A 8 -13.83 3.80 12.95
N LYS A 9 -12.69 4.48 12.92
CA LYS A 9 -12.66 5.93 12.79
C LYS A 9 -13.03 6.26 11.36
N LYS A 10 -14.10 7.06 11.25
CA LYS A 10 -14.69 7.57 10.01
C LYS A 10 -13.61 7.97 8.98
N SER A 11 -13.65 7.29 7.84
CA SER A 11 -13.30 7.73 6.48
C SER A 11 -11.87 8.16 6.11
N SER A 12 -10.87 8.14 7.01
CA SER A 12 -9.53 8.69 6.67
C SER A 12 -8.37 7.70 6.64
N ASP A 13 -8.52 6.48 7.17
CA ASP A 13 -7.38 5.60 7.43
C ASP A 13 -7.08 4.59 6.32
N GLU A 14 -8.12 4.20 5.58
CA GLU A 14 -8.04 3.37 4.38
C GLU A 14 -8.33 4.24 3.16
N GLN A 15 -7.33 4.38 2.29
CA GLN A 15 -7.48 5.03 0.99
C GLN A 15 -7.12 4.02 -0.08
N TYR A 16 -8.10 3.55 -0.83
CA TYR A 16 -7.85 2.54 -1.86
C TYR A 16 -7.16 3.16 -3.07
N THR A 17 -6.11 2.50 -3.55
CA THR A 17 -5.25 3.03 -4.62
C THR A 17 -5.92 2.83 -5.98
N PRO A 18 -5.98 3.87 -6.84
CA PRO A 18 -6.45 3.72 -8.21
C PRO A 18 -5.37 3.07 -9.10
N ALA A 19 -5.78 2.38 -10.17
CA ALA A 19 -4.88 1.65 -11.08
C ALA A 19 -3.70 2.48 -11.61
N TYR A 20 -3.96 3.74 -11.97
CA TYR A 20 -2.94 4.63 -12.53
C TYR A 20 -1.80 4.94 -11.55
N ALA A 21 -2.03 4.80 -10.24
CA ALA A 21 -1.01 4.98 -9.20
C ALA A 21 -0.22 3.69 -8.91
N VAL A 22 -0.72 2.53 -9.31
CA VAL A 22 -0.01 1.24 -9.25
C VAL A 22 0.89 1.06 -10.46
N ALA A 23 0.44 1.45 -11.65
CA ALA A 23 1.16 1.21 -12.90
C ALA A 23 2.66 1.61 -12.90
N PRO A 24 3.09 2.74 -12.28
CA PRO A 24 4.50 3.12 -12.29
C PRO A 24 5.42 2.15 -11.54
N ILE A 25 4.99 1.59 -10.39
CA ILE A 25 5.87 0.74 -9.59
C ILE A 25 6.14 -0.61 -10.25
N ILE A 26 5.21 -1.09 -11.08
CA ILE A 26 5.34 -2.38 -11.82
C ILE A 26 6.61 -2.44 -12.65
N LYS A 27 7.04 -1.31 -13.24
CA LYS A 27 8.27 -1.22 -14.07
C LYS A 27 9.54 -1.62 -13.34
N TYR A 28 9.51 -1.58 -12.00
CA TYR A 28 10.66 -1.81 -11.13
C TYR A 28 10.57 -3.16 -10.40
N ILE A 29 9.60 -4.00 -10.74
CA ILE A 29 9.42 -5.33 -10.15
C ILE A 29 9.91 -6.38 -11.15
N PRO A 30 10.87 -7.24 -10.78
CA PRO A 30 11.31 -8.32 -11.66
C PRO A 30 10.21 -9.38 -11.84
N GLU A 31 10.03 -9.88 -13.07
CA GLU A 31 8.98 -10.86 -13.43
C GLU A 31 9.10 -12.19 -12.69
N ASN A 32 10.31 -12.58 -12.27
CA ASN A 32 10.58 -13.83 -11.57
C ASN A 32 10.34 -13.76 -10.06
N LYS A 33 9.75 -12.67 -9.56
CA LYS A 33 9.53 -12.42 -8.14
C LYS A 33 8.06 -12.62 -7.76
N ILE A 34 7.85 -13.03 -6.51
CA ILE A 34 6.52 -13.13 -5.90
C ILE A 34 6.28 -11.87 -5.05
N VAL A 35 5.29 -11.07 -5.46
CA VAL A 35 4.90 -9.87 -4.73
C VAL A 35 3.87 -10.22 -3.66
N TRP A 36 4.11 -9.78 -2.43
CA TRP A 36 3.13 -9.80 -1.36
C TRP A 36 2.41 -8.44 -1.25
N CYS A 37 1.09 -8.47 -1.35
CA CYS A 37 0.19 -7.33 -1.15
C CYS A 37 -0.56 -7.48 0.19
N PRO A 38 0.02 -7.04 1.32
CA PRO A 38 -0.47 -7.36 2.67
C PRO A 38 -1.70 -6.61 3.17
N PHE A 39 -2.17 -5.61 2.42
CA PHE A 39 -3.30 -4.76 2.79
C PHE A 39 -4.37 -4.79 1.70
N ASP A 40 -4.44 -5.89 0.95
CA ASP A 40 -5.15 -5.96 -0.31
C ASP A 40 -6.09 -7.17 -0.36
N THR A 41 -7.27 -6.94 -0.93
CA THR A 41 -8.17 -8.01 -1.33
C THR A 41 -7.81 -8.52 -2.73
N GLU A 42 -8.42 -9.63 -3.15
CA GLU A 42 -8.22 -10.18 -4.49
C GLU A 42 -8.54 -9.18 -5.62
N HIS A 43 -9.49 -8.26 -5.40
CA HIS A 43 -9.88 -7.25 -6.39
C HIS A 43 -9.18 -5.91 -6.22
N SER A 44 -8.12 -5.81 -5.41
CA SER A 44 -7.37 -4.57 -5.32
C SER A 44 -6.64 -4.23 -6.62
N GLU A 45 -6.42 -2.95 -6.86
CA GLU A 45 -5.69 -2.49 -8.04
C GLU A 45 -4.24 -2.99 -8.05
N TYR A 46 -3.64 -3.25 -6.88
CA TYR A 46 -2.33 -3.89 -6.79
C TYR A 46 -2.40 -5.31 -7.34
N VAL A 47 -3.29 -6.14 -6.80
CA VAL A 47 -3.40 -7.56 -7.18
C VAL A 47 -3.74 -7.69 -8.65
N LEU A 48 -4.71 -6.92 -9.14
CA LEU A 48 -5.16 -7.00 -10.52
C LEU A 48 -4.12 -6.50 -11.52
N ALA A 49 -3.44 -5.38 -11.24
CA ALA A 49 -2.44 -4.83 -12.16
C ALA A 49 -1.17 -5.70 -12.20
N LEU A 50 -0.71 -6.22 -11.06
CA LEU A 50 0.45 -7.10 -11.00
C LEU A 50 0.18 -8.44 -11.70
N LYS A 51 -0.98 -9.07 -11.46
CA LYS A 51 -1.38 -10.29 -12.19
C LYS A 51 -1.47 -10.04 -13.70
N ALA A 52 -2.04 -8.92 -14.12
CA ALA A 52 -2.12 -8.55 -15.54
C ALA A 52 -0.74 -8.31 -16.18
N ALA A 53 0.27 -7.93 -15.40
CA ALA A 53 1.65 -7.81 -15.83
C ALA A 53 2.43 -9.15 -15.80
N GLY A 54 1.77 -10.27 -15.51
CA GLY A 54 2.41 -11.60 -15.44
C GLY A 54 3.21 -11.85 -14.17
N ILE A 55 3.12 -10.96 -13.16
CA ILE A 55 3.84 -11.09 -11.89
C ILE A 55 3.06 -12.00 -10.95
N ARG A 56 3.75 -12.92 -10.26
CA ARG A 56 3.14 -13.75 -9.22
C ARG A 56 2.78 -12.89 -8.00
N VAL A 57 1.56 -13.03 -7.50
CA VAL A 57 1.05 -12.23 -6.38
C VAL A 57 0.43 -13.13 -5.32
N VAL A 58 0.78 -12.87 -4.06
CA VAL A 58 0.04 -13.31 -2.88
C VAL A 58 -0.55 -12.08 -2.20
N HIS A 59 -1.82 -12.13 -1.82
CA HIS A 59 -2.48 -11.03 -1.12
C HIS A 59 -2.96 -11.51 0.24
N SER A 60 -3.18 -10.58 1.15
CA SER A 60 -3.74 -10.86 2.46
C SER A 60 -4.44 -9.61 2.98
N HIS A 61 -5.43 -9.78 3.85
CA HIS A 61 -6.12 -8.66 4.46
C HIS A 61 -6.51 -8.95 5.92
N ILE A 62 -6.52 -7.92 6.77
CA ILE A 62 -6.92 -8.09 8.18
C ILE A 62 -8.36 -8.60 8.32
N LEU A 63 -9.25 -8.21 7.40
CA LEU A 63 -10.65 -8.65 7.38
C LEU A 63 -10.84 -10.10 6.91
N THR A 64 -9.84 -10.69 6.25
CA THR A 64 -9.84 -12.12 5.88
C THR A 64 -9.12 -12.99 6.90
N GLY A 65 -8.72 -12.40 8.05
CA GLY A 65 -8.07 -13.10 9.16
C GLY A 65 -6.54 -13.09 9.09
N GLU A 66 -5.96 -12.46 8.08
CA GLU A 66 -4.52 -12.42 7.84
C GLU A 66 -3.98 -11.06 8.28
N ASP A 67 -3.80 -10.91 9.59
CA ASP A 67 -3.24 -9.69 10.17
C ASP A 67 -1.75 -9.56 9.80
N PHE A 68 -1.41 -8.51 9.05
CA PHE A 68 -0.04 -8.22 8.63
C PHE A 68 0.96 -8.40 9.75
N PHE A 69 0.71 -7.99 10.99
CA PHE A 69 1.76 -8.02 12.02
C PHE A 69 2.13 -9.41 12.54
N VAL A 70 1.27 -10.41 12.31
CA VAL A 70 1.47 -11.79 12.79
C VAL A 70 1.43 -12.84 11.68
N TYR A 71 0.88 -12.49 10.52
CA TYR A 71 0.82 -13.35 9.35
C TYR A 71 2.00 -13.09 8.41
N GLU A 72 2.51 -14.15 7.80
CA GLU A 72 3.49 -14.10 6.73
C GLU A 72 3.22 -15.27 5.76
N PRO A 73 3.13 -15.02 4.44
CA PRO A 73 2.93 -16.10 3.47
C PRO A 73 4.19 -16.98 3.34
N GLU A 74 4.01 -18.23 2.92
CA GLU A 74 5.10 -19.20 2.79
C GLU A 74 6.14 -18.78 1.72
N GLU A 75 5.67 -18.33 0.56
CA GLU A 75 6.52 -17.88 -0.54
C GLU A 75 6.26 -16.41 -0.88
N TRP A 76 7.29 -15.57 -0.78
CA TRP A 76 7.25 -14.18 -1.22
C TRP A 76 8.66 -13.59 -1.34
N ASP A 77 8.84 -12.58 -2.18
CA ASP A 77 10.14 -11.93 -2.40
C ASP A 77 10.16 -10.43 -2.08
N LEU A 78 9.06 -9.71 -2.29
CA LEU A 78 8.96 -8.27 -2.02
C LEU A 78 7.54 -7.85 -1.65
N ILE A 79 7.42 -6.76 -0.91
CA ILE A 79 6.12 -6.17 -0.55
C ILE A 79 5.80 -4.98 -1.46
N VAL A 80 4.60 -4.94 -2.03
CA VAL A 80 4.10 -3.75 -2.75
C VAL A 80 2.64 -3.53 -2.39
N SER A 81 2.33 -2.42 -1.71
CA SER A 81 0.96 -2.12 -1.26
C SER A 81 0.81 -0.66 -0.79
N ASN A 82 -0.42 -0.26 -0.46
CA ASN A 82 -0.76 0.99 0.21
C ASN A 82 -1.26 0.70 1.63
N PRO A 83 -0.42 0.90 2.66
CA PRO A 83 -0.78 0.56 4.04
C PRO A 83 -1.75 1.56 4.66
N PRO A 84 -2.49 1.15 5.71
CA PRO A 84 -3.28 2.07 6.52
C PRO A 84 -2.39 3.18 7.13
N PHE A 85 -2.81 4.43 6.96
CA PHE A 85 -1.92 5.58 7.20
C PHE A 85 -1.64 5.87 8.68
N SER A 86 -2.54 5.51 9.60
CA SER A 86 -2.38 5.71 11.04
C SER A 86 -1.24 4.89 11.62
N ILE A 87 -0.97 3.70 11.06
CA ILE A 87 0.02 2.75 11.57
C ILE A 87 1.25 2.58 10.67
N LYS A 88 1.42 3.45 9.65
CA LYS A 88 2.53 3.42 8.68
C LYS A 88 3.92 3.20 9.30
N GLN A 89 4.21 3.79 10.45
CA GLN A 89 5.52 3.62 11.11
C GLN A 89 5.75 2.15 11.51
N LYS A 90 4.78 1.53 12.19
CA LYS A 90 4.86 0.11 12.58
C LYS A 90 4.94 -0.80 11.35
N VAL A 91 4.23 -0.44 10.28
CA VAL A 91 4.27 -1.18 9.02
C VAL A 91 5.68 -1.15 8.43
N VAL A 92 6.31 0.03 8.33
CA VAL A 92 7.68 0.16 7.81
C VAL A 92 8.69 -0.55 8.71
N GLU A 93 8.56 -0.43 10.04
CA GLU A 93 9.40 -1.15 11.02
C GLU A 93 9.37 -2.66 10.76
N ARG A 94 8.17 -3.22 10.54
CA ARG A 94 8.02 -4.64 10.21
C ARG A 94 8.60 -4.99 8.84
N CYS A 95 8.34 -4.19 7.81
CA CYS A 95 8.94 -4.43 6.49
C CYS A 95 10.47 -4.48 6.54
N LEU A 96 11.10 -3.56 7.28
CA LEU A 96 12.55 -3.54 7.49
C LEU A 96 13.03 -4.76 8.28
N ALA A 97 12.27 -5.21 9.28
CA ALA A 97 12.59 -6.40 10.08
C ALA A 97 12.47 -7.71 9.29
N LEU A 98 11.55 -7.80 8.32
CA LEU A 98 11.42 -8.95 7.42
C LEU A 98 12.62 -9.09 6.46
N GLY A 99 13.42 -8.03 6.28
CA GLY A 99 14.69 -8.10 5.56
C GLY A 99 14.56 -8.34 4.05
N LYS A 100 13.38 -8.11 3.46
CA LYS A 100 13.15 -8.20 2.01
C LYS A 100 12.73 -6.84 1.42
N PRO A 101 12.93 -6.62 0.11
CA PRO A 101 12.56 -5.38 -0.54
C PRO A 101 11.09 -5.02 -0.36
N PHE A 102 10.79 -3.72 -0.33
CA PHE A 102 9.41 -3.24 -0.30
C PHE A 102 9.24 -1.92 -1.03
N ALA A 103 8.02 -1.65 -1.47
CA ALA A 103 7.54 -0.37 -1.97
C ALA A 103 6.16 -0.07 -1.37
N LEU A 104 6.09 0.90 -0.47
CA LEU A 104 4.85 1.29 0.22
C LEU A 104 4.40 2.67 -0.24
N LEU A 105 3.16 2.78 -0.71
CA LEU A 105 2.58 4.08 -1.08
C LEU A 105 2.24 4.88 0.18
N LEU A 106 2.99 5.95 0.46
CA LEU A 106 2.80 6.77 1.66
C LEU A 106 2.69 8.25 1.30
N SER A 107 2.05 9.02 2.18
CA SER A 107 1.98 10.48 2.06
C SER A 107 3.37 11.11 2.23
N ASN A 108 3.71 12.05 1.36
CA ASN A 108 4.94 12.84 1.44
C ASN A 108 4.99 13.72 2.70
N LEU A 109 3.84 13.95 3.35
CA LEU A 109 3.78 14.61 4.66
C LEU A 109 4.64 13.90 5.71
N TRP A 110 4.86 12.58 5.56
CA TRP A 110 5.66 11.79 6.48
C TRP A 110 7.12 12.25 6.57
N LEU A 111 7.67 12.86 5.51
CA LEU A 111 9.02 13.44 5.50
C LEU A 111 9.19 14.60 6.51
N ASN A 112 8.10 15.20 6.98
CA ASN A 112 8.14 16.24 8.02
C ASN A 112 8.22 15.66 9.44
N SER A 113 8.28 14.33 9.59
CA SER A 113 8.50 13.67 10.88
C SER A 113 9.93 13.16 11.02
N SER A 114 10.39 12.92 12.25
CA SER A 114 11.71 12.31 12.48
C SER A 114 11.77 10.82 12.16
N ALA A 115 10.62 10.14 12.02
CA ALA A 115 10.55 8.69 11.88
C ALA A 115 11.32 8.15 10.65
N PRO A 116 11.19 8.71 9.42
CA PRO A 116 11.99 8.25 8.28
C PRO A 116 13.49 8.31 8.54
N VAL A 117 13.98 9.38 9.18
CA VAL A 117 15.40 9.54 9.52
C VAL A 117 15.87 8.43 10.45
N HIS A 118 15.05 8.02 11.43
CA HIS A 118 15.43 6.93 12.34
C HIS A 118 15.35 5.55 11.69
N LEU A 119 14.30 5.29 10.92
CA LEU A 119 14.06 3.98 10.30
C LEU A 119 15.05 3.68 9.16
N PHE A 120 15.44 4.70 8.42
CA PHE A 120 16.31 4.57 7.26
C PHE A 120 17.71 5.15 7.47
N ARG A 121 18.15 5.42 8.71
CA ARG A 121 19.50 5.98 8.92
C ARG A 121 20.60 5.08 8.34
N GLU A 122 20.46 3.78 8.59
CA GLU A 122 21.43 2.75 8.20
C GLU A 122 20.95 1.93 6.99
N LYS A 123 19.90 2.41 6.31
CA LYS A 123 19.26 1.74 5.17
C LYS A 123 19.07 2.75 4.05
N GLU A 124 19.35 2.38 2.81
CA GLU A 124 19.13 3.31 1.71
C GLU A 124 17.62 3.49 1.45
N MET A 125 17.03 4.57 1.98
CA MET A 125 15.66 4.95 1.62
C MET A 125 15.59 5.33 0.16
N GLN A 126 14.60 4.79 -0.54
CA GLN A 126 14.32 5.10 -1.93
C GLN A 126 12.92 5.69 -2.07
N MET A 127 12.71 6.53 -3.08
CA MET A 127 11.44 7.21 -3.35
C MET A 127 11.08 7.19 -4.84
N LEU A 128 9.87 6.72 -5.15
CA LEU A 128 9.25 6.90 -6.47
C LEU A 128 8.28 8.08 -6.40
N LEU A 129 8.75 9.23 -6.85
CA LEU A 129 8.00 10.50 -6.84
C LEU A 129 7.13 10.64 -8.08
N PHE A 130 5.98 11.29 -7.92
CA PHE A 130 5.03 11.53 -8.99
C PHE A 130 4.91 13.01 -9.38
N ASP A 131 4.67 13.28 -10.66
CA ASP A 131 4.41 14.62 -11.21
C ASP A 131 3.08 15.23 -10.73
N LYS A 132 2.15 14.39 -10.26
CA LYS A 132 0.80 14.75 -9.84
C LYS A 132 0.44 14.09 -8.51
N ARG A 133 -0.50 14.70 -7.80
CA ARG A 133 -1.09 14.10 -6.59
C ARG A 133 -2.08 13.00 -6.95
N ILE A 134 -2.03 11.89 -6.22
CA ILE A 134 -3.00 10.81 -6.34
C ILE A 134 -4.35 11.27 -5.77
N GLN A 135 -5.42 10.89 -6.45
CA GLN A 135 -6.79 11.21 -6.08
C GLN A 135 -7.46 9.92 -5.62
N PHE A 136 -7.52 9.75 -4.31
CA PHE A 136 -8.12 8.57 -3.66
C PHE A 136 -9.64 8.69 -3.50
N THR A 137 -10.21 9.90 -3.65
CA THR A 137 -11.64 10.17 -3.46
C THR A 137 -12.20 11.03 -4.59
N GLU A 138 -13.53 10.97 -4.79
CA GLU A 138 -14.24 11.82 -5.76
C GLU A 138 -14.01 13.31 -5.52
N LYS A 139 -13.98 13.72 -4.25
CA LYS A 139 -13.63 15.08 -3.84
C LYS A 139 -12.12 15.26 -4.03
N ASN A 140 -11.73 16.36 -4.68
CA ASN A 140 -10.38 16.85 -5.00
C ASN A 140 -9.18 16.03 -4.48
N ALA A 141 -8.16 15.87 -5.34
CA ALA A 141 -6.89 15.19 -5.00
C ALA A 141 -6.35 15.59 -3.61
N ALA A 142 -5.76 14.63 -2.90
CA ALA A 142 -5.26 14.79 -1.54
C ALA A 142 -4.45 16.10 -1.38
N TYR A 143 -4.54 16.73 -0.21
CA TYR A 143 -3.81 17.98 0.08
C TYR A 143 -2.30 17.83 -0.08
N PHE A 144 -1.77 16.63 0.20
CA PHE A 144 -0.36 16.31 0.09
C PHE A 144 -0.13 15.26 -1.02
N GLY A 145 1.03 15.33 -1.67
CA GLY A 145 1.48 14.28 -2.58
C GLY A 145 1.70 12.96 -1.84
N SER A 146 1.63 11.86 -2.57
CA SER A 146 2.03 10.54 -2.10
C SER A 146 3.09 9.98 -3.05
N SER A 147 3.96 9.13 -2.55
CA SER A 147 5.05 8.50 -3.30
C SER A 147 5.24 7.08 -2.79
N TYR A 148 5.85 6.20 -3.59
CA TYR A 148 6.34 4.96 -3.00
C TYR A 148 7.59 5.25 -2.20
N PHE A 149 7.60 4.84 -0.94
CA PHE A 149 8.79 4.75 -0.10
C PHE A 149 9.27 3.31 -0.18
N CYS A 150 10.51 3.14 -0.63
CA CYS A 150 11.05 1.83 -0.95
C CYS A 150 12.37 1.55 -0.24
N TRP A 151 12.72 0.27 -0.21
CA TRP A 151 14.05 -0.22 0.13
C TRP A 151 14.36 -1.39 -0.83
N GLU A 152 15.50 -1.30 -1.53
CA GLU A 152 15.99 -2.32 -2.49
C GLU A 152 15.04 -2.66 -3.66
N VAL A 153 14.24 -1.68 -4.12
CA VAL A 153 13.34 -1.86 -5.29
C VAL A 153 13.74 -0.99 -6.47
N LEU A 154 14.11 0.26 -6.21
CA LEU A 154 14.41 1.23 -7.25
C LEU A 154 15.89 1.18 -7.65
N PRO A 155 16.24 1.55 -8.90
CA PRO A 155 17.62 1.57 -9.37
C PRO A 155 18.49 2.67 -8.72
N ARG A 156 17.87 3.60 -7.98
CA ARG A 156 18.52 4.70 -7.25
C ARG A 156 17.58 5.27 -6.19
N GLN A 157 18.12 6.09 -5.29
CA GLN A 157 17.38 6.71 -4.19
C GLN A 157 16.15 7.52 -4.60
N ILE A 158 16.19 8.26 -5.71
CA ILE A 158 15.04 9.06 -6.15
C ILE A 158 14.79 8.79 -7.63
N VAL A 159 13.56 8.38 -7.94
CA VAL A 159 13.07 8.14 -9.30
C VAL A 159 11.78 8.95 -9.49
N PHE A 160 11.58 9.48 -10.69
CA PHE A 160 10.42 10.29 -11.04
C PHE A 160 9.57 9.57 -12.08
N GLU A 161 8.26 9.58 -11.91
CA GLU A 161 7.30 8.99 -12.82
C GLU A 161 6.12 9.93 -13.07
N ASN A 162 5.56 9.84 -14.27
CA ASN A 162 4.38 10.62 -14.64
C ASN A 162 3.11 9.77 -14.44
N LEU A 163 2.13 10.33 -13.75
CA LEU A 163 0.82 9.71 -13.58
C LEU A 163 -0.07 10.03 -14.79
N ASN A 164 -0.51 8.98 -15.48
CA ASN A 164 -1.48 9.09 -16.57
C ASN A 164 -2.90 8.99 -16.01
N ARG A 165 -3.47 10.14 -15.65
CA ARG A 165 -4.85 10.24 -15.13
C ARG A 165 -5.72 11.06 -16.07
N SER A 166 -6.82 10.47 -16.53
CA SER A 166 -7.84 11.16 -17.32
C SER A 166 -9.02 11.67 -16.46
N LYS A 167 -9.46 10.89 -15.46
CA LYS A 167 -10.55 11.21 -14.53
C LYS A 167 -10.40 10.45 -13.20
N TYR A 168 -11.27 10.73 -12.24
CA TYR A 168 -11.37 9.92 -11.01
C TYR A 168 -11.94 8.53 -11.34
N GLU A 169 -11.35 7.51 -10.71
CA GLU A 169 -11.77 6.11 -10.79
C GLU A 169 -11.70 5.52 -9.38
N GLU A 170 -12.83 5.02 -8.88
CA GLU A 170 -12.87 4.34 -7.57
C GLU A 170 -12.17 2.98 -7.69
N SER A 171 -11.36 2.62 -6.70
CA SER A 171 -10.72 1.30 -6.63
C SER A 171 -11.76 0.20 -6.48
N ARG A 172 -11.57 -0.92 -7.19
CA ARG A 172 -12.46 -2.10 -7.09
C ARG A 172 -12.47 -2.73 -5.69
N MET A 173 -11.42 -2.55 -4.90
CA MET A 173 -11.38 -2.98 -3.49
C MET A 173 -12.47 -2.30 -2.64
N ALA A 174 -12.95 -1.11 -3.02
CA ALA A 174 -14.02 -0.43 -2.30
C ALA A 174 -15.30 -1.31 -2.21
N ASP A 175 -15.61 -2.07 -3.27
CA ASP A 175 -16.75 -2.98 -3.28
C ASP A 175 -16.56 -4.18 -2.35
N ASP A 176 -15.35 -4.74 -2.28
CA ASP A 176 -15.03 -5.82 -1.35
C ASP A 176 -15.20 -5.38 0.09
N MET A 177 -14.69 -4.20 0.41
CA MET A 177 -14.77 -3.64 1.75
C MET A 177 -16.21 -3.31 2.15
N ARG A 178 -17.03 -2.80 1.22
CA ARG A 178 -18.48 -2.64 1.43
C ARG A 178 -19.17 -3.97 1.78
N LYS A 179 -18.77 -5.08 1.13
CA LYS A 179 -19.34 -6.41 1.38
C LYS A 179 -18.84 -7.04 2.68
N LEU A 180 -17.58 -6.84 3.03
CA LEU A 180 -16.95 -7.41 4.25
C LEU A 180 -17.38 -6.67 5.52
N ILE A 181 -17.56 -5.34 5.45
CA ILE A 181 -17.91 -4.51 6.61
C ILE A 181 -19.41 -4.56 6.92
N LYS A 182 -20.29 -4.62 5.91
CA LYS A 182 -21.75 -4.55 6.10
C LYS A 182 -22.31 -5.60 7.09
N PRO A 183 -21.89 -6.88 7.06
CA PRO A 183 -22.32 -7.87 8.05
C PRO A 183 -21.81 -7.57 9.47
N LEU A 184 -20.61 -7.01 9.62
CA LEU A 184 -20.01 -6.68 10.92
C LEU A 184 -20.71 -5.52 11.61
N MET A 185 -21.26 -4.57 10.85
CA MET A 185 -22.03 -3.45 11.38
C MET A 185 -23.45 -3.86 11.80
N ASN A 186 -24.03 -4.87 11.15
CA ASN A 186 -25.40 -5.34 11.42
C ASN A 186 -25.46 -6.46 12.49
N GLY A 187 -24.32 -6.98 12.96
CA GLY A 187 -24.25 -7.99 14.03
C GLY A 187 -24.21 -7.41 15.45
N HIS A 188 -24.48 -6.10 15.59
CA HIS A 188 -24.45 -5.36 16.85
C HIS A 188 -25.83 -4.75 17.23
N GLU A 189 -26.92 -5.25 16.64
CA GLU A 189 -28.30 -4.96 17.09
C GLU A 189 -28.85 -6.09 17.98
#